data_AF-A0A0D2MXG8-F1
#
_entry.id   AF-A0A0D2MXG8-F1
#
_cell.length_a   1.000
_cell.length_b   1.000
_cell.length_c   1.000
_cell.angle_alpha   90.00
_cell.angle_beta   90.00
_cell.angle_gamma   90.00
#
_symmetry.space_group_name_H-M   'P 1'
#
loop_
_entity.id
_entity.type
_entity.pdbx_description
1 polymer ?
#
loop_
_entity_poly.entity_id
_entity_poly.type
_entity_poly.pdbx_seq_one_letter_code
_entity_poly.pdbx_strand_id
1 'polypeptide(L)'
;MRGKLDTEAYLERSGVNWTSIRPVYIYGPLNYNPVEEWFFHRLKAGRPIPVPGSGLQVTQLGHVKDLSDAFVAALGNPKASREVFNISGERFVTFDGIAKACAKAMGAPEPELVHFNAKDFDFGKKKAFPMRDQHFFASVDKAQELLGWTPKFGLVDGLKDSYSKDFGLGQFRKAADFETDDLILEKLGKRVRTFA
;
A
#
# COMPACT_ATOMS: atom_id res chain seq x y z
N MET A 1 13.03 1.92 12.10
CA MET A 1 13.72 2.33 10.86
C MET A 1 15.24 2.45 11.03
N ARG A 2 15.80 2.50 12.26
CA ARG A 2 17.25 2.57 12.49
C ARG A 2 18.06 1.50 11.74
N GLY A 3 17.69 0.22 11.85
CA GLY A 3 18.45 -0.86 11.20
C GLY A 3 18.61 -0.75 9.67
N LYS A 4 17.66 -0.17 8.93
CA LYS A 4 17.81 0.03 7.47
C LYS A 4 18.83 1.12 7.15
N LEU A 5 18.76 2.25 7.88
CA LEU A 5 19.72 3.34 7.75
C LEU A 5 21.13 2.88 8.18
N ASP A 6 21.21 2.10 9.25
CA ASP A 6 22.47 1.55 9.77
C ASP A 6 23.13 0.62 8.74
N THR A 7 22.33 -0.13 7.97
CA THR A 7 22.81 -1.00 6.89
C THR A 7 23.40 -0.18 5.75
N GLU A 8 22.73 0.88 5.30
CA GLU A 8 23.26 1.77 4.25
C GLU A 8 24.55 2.45 4.70
N ALA A 9 24.59 2.93 5.95
CA ALA A 9 25.79 3.52 6.52
C ALA A 9 26.94 2.50 6.64
N TYR A 10 26.63 1.24 6.95
CA TYR A 10 27.61 0.15 6.96
C TYR A 10 28.15 -0.14 5.56
N LEU A 11 27.28 -0.25 4.55
CA LEU A 11 27.66 -0.47 3.16
C LEU A 11 28.62 0.63 2.68
N GLU A 12 28.31 1.89 2.98
CA GLU A 12 29.17 3.02 2.63
C GLU A 12 30.57 2.91 3.25
N ARG A 13 30.65 2.55 4.54
CA ARG A 13 31.94 2.36 5.24
C ARG A 13 32.72 1.13 4.78
N SER A 14 32.05 0.10 4.29
CA SER A 14 32.68 -1.16 3.89
C SER A 14 33.50 -1.06 2.60
N GLY A 15 33.28 0.01 1.82
CA GLY A 15 33.96 0.22 0.54
C GLY A 15 33.44 -0.63 -0.62
N VAL A 16 32.48 -1.53 -0.39
CA VAL A 16 31.86 -2.31 -1.47
C VAL A 16 31.00 -1.43 -2.37
N ASN A 17 30.78 -1.86 -3.61
CA ASN A 17 29.73 -1.23 -4.42
C ASN A 17 28.35 -1.71 -3.93
N TRP A 18 27.38 -0.81 -3.92
CA TRP A 18 26.03 -1.07 -3.45
C TRP A 18 25.01 -0.18 -4.18
N THR A 19 23.75 -0.59 -4.18
CA THR A 19 22.61 0.24 -4.60
C THR A 19 21.47 -0.01 -3.62
N SER A 20 20.86 1.05 -3.09
CA SER A 20 19.72 0.93 -2.17
C SER A 20 18.42 1.24 -2.90
N ILE A 21 17.53 0.25 -2.96
CA ILE A 21 16.18 0.40 -3.48
C ILE A 21 15.23 0.52 -2.29
N ARG A 22 14.53 1.65 -2.19
CA ARG A 22 13.61 2.00 -1.10
C ARG A 22 12.17 2.01 -1.63
N PRO A 23 11.49 0.85 -1.66
CA PRO A 23 10.09 0.83 -2.02
C PRO A 23 9.23 1.47 -0.92
N VAL A 24 8.14 2.12 -1.33
CA VAL A 24 7.08 2.60 -0.43
C VAL A 24 6.09 1.44 -0.17
N TYR A 25 4.77 1.68 -0.09
CA TYR A 25 3.80 0.60 0.01
C TYR A 25 3.74 -0.16 -1.31
N ILE A 26 4.00 -1.47 -1.24
CA ILE A 26 3.97 -2.35 -2.41
C ILE A 26 2.60 -3.01 -2.47
N TYR A 27 2.05 -3.10 -3.67
CA TYR A 27 0.81 -3.81 -3.99
C TYR A 27 0.97 -4.56 -5.31
N GLY A 28 0.05 -5.47 -5.62
CA GLY A 28 0.09 -6.27 -6.83
C GLY A 28 0.21 -7.78 -6.57
N PRO A 29 0.12 -8.59 -7.64
CA PRO A 29 0.08 -10.04 -7.52
C PRO A 29 1.32 -10.62 -6.83
N LEU A 30 1.14 -11.72 -6.10
CA LEU A 30 2.20 -12.46 -5.39
C LEU A 30 2.90 -11.66 -4.29
N ASN A 31 2.39 -10.48 -3.92
CA ASN A 31 2.89 -9.73 -2.78
C ASN A 31 2.66 -10.51 -1.48
N TYR A 32 3.67 -10.58 -0.62
CA TYR A 32 3.58 -11.30 0.66
C TYR A 32 2.78 -10.56 1.73
N ASN A 33 2.68 -9.22 1.61
CA ASN A 33 1.93 -8.37 2.53
C ASN A 33 1.05 -7.37 1.76
N PRO A 34 -0.01 -7.86 1.09
CA PRO A 34 -0.88 -7.06 0.25
C PRO A 34 -1.81 -6.21 1.10
N VAL A 35 -1.56 -4.90 1.12
CA VAL A 35 -2.37 -3.93 1.87
C VAL A 35 -3.74 -3.73 1.25
N GLU A 36 -3.86 -3.96 -0.06
CA GLU A 36 -5.09 -3.85 -0.85
C GLU A 36 -6.11 -4.93 -0.47
N GLU A 37 -5.67 -6.12 -0.06
CA GLU A 37 -6.59 -7.21 0.36
C GLU A 37 -7.44 -6.80 1.56
N TRP A 38 -6.90 -5.93 2.43
CA TRP A 38 -7.66 -5.38 3.56
C TRP A 38 -8.91 -4.62 3.09
N PHE A 39 -8.81 -3.85 2.00
CA PHE A 39 -9.94 -3.15 1.40
C PHE A 39 -10.84 -4.13 0.63
N PHE A 40 -10.25 -5.03 -0.15
CA PHE A 40 -11.02 -5.99 -0.95
C PHE A 40 -11.91 -6.89 -0.10
N HIS A 41 -11.46 -7.32 1.09
CA HIS A 41 -12.28 -8.10 2.02
C HIS A 41 -13.53 -7.33 2.47
N ARG A 42 -13.40 -6.05 2.80
CA ARG A 42 -14.52 -5.21 3.26
C ARG A 42 -15.51 -4.93 2.14
N LEU A 43 -14.98 -4.63 0.95
CA LEU A 43 -15.77 -4.43 -0.26
C LEU A 43 -16.53 -5.70 -0.67
N LYS A 44 -15.86 -6.85 -0.68
CA LYS A 44 -16.49 -8.15 -1.00
C LYS A 44 -17.59 -8.52 -0.01
N ALA A 45 -17.43 -8.14 1.25
CA ALA A 45 -18.43 -8.37 2.29
C ALA A 45 -19.53 -7.29 2.34
N GLY A 46 -19.48 -6.26 1.48
CA GLY A 46 -20.43 -5.14 1.51
C GLY A 46 -20.38 -4.31 2.81
N ARG A 47 -19.24 -4.29 3.49
CA ARG A 47 -19.11 -3.63 4.79
C ARG A 47 -18.62 -2.19 4.63
N PRO A 48 -19.08 -1.25 5.47
CA PRO A 48 -18.44 0.06 5.56
C PRO A 48 -16.94 -0.08 5.86
N ILE A 49 -16.13 0.84 5.34
CA ILE A 49 -14.68 0.82 5.52
C ILE A 49 -14.30 1.85 6.58
N PRO A 50 -13.80 1.42 7.76
CA PRO A 50 -13.27 2.34 8.76
C PRO A 50 -11.98 3.01 8.26
N VAL A 51 -11.91 4.34 8.31
CA VAL A 51 -10.74 5.11 7.89
C VAL A 51 -10.32 6.05 9.03
N PRO A 52 -9.03 6.04 9.46
CA PRO A 52 -8.60 6.88 10.58
C PRO A 52 -8.53 8.36 10.21
N GLY A 53 -8.89 9.22 11.16
CA GLY A 53 -8.87 10.67 11.01
C GLY A 53 -9.85 11.14 9.93
N SER A 54 -9.44 12.12 9.12
CA SER A 54 -10.25 12.63 8.00
C SER A 54 -10.17 11.78 6.74
N GLY A 55 -9.28 10.78 6.69
CA GLY A 55 -8.98 10.00 5.50
C GLY A 55 -8.22 10.75 4.39
N LEU A 56 -7.88 12.03 4.62
CA LEU A 56 -7.13 12.88 3.68
C LEU A 56 -5.61 12.71 3.78
N GLN A 57 -5.14 11.85 4.67
CA GLN A 57 -3.74 11.47 4.76
C GLN A 57 -3.30 10.91 3.42
N VAL A 58 -2.22 11.47 2.91
CA VAL A 58 -1.69 11.16 1.57
C VAL A 58 -0.62 10.10 1.68
N THR A 59 -0.76 9.06 0.87
CA THR A 59 0.25 8.04 0.69
C THR A 59 0.47 7.73 -0.79
N GLN A 60 1.34 6.76 -1.06
CA GLN A 60 1.79 6.40 -2.40
C GLN A 60 2.01 4.88 -2.43
N LEU A 61 1.55 4.23 -3.50
CA LEU A 61 1.69 2.80 -3.67
C LEU A 61 2.43 2.52 -4.98
N GLY A 62 3.39 1.60 -4.94
CA GLY A 62 4.13 1.10 -6.10
C GLY A 62 3.72 -0.32 -6.45
N HIS A 63 3.47 -0.58 -7.73
CA HIS A 63 3.11 -1.92 -8.17
C HIS A 63 4.34 -2.83 -8.13
N VAL A 64 4.17 -4.08 -7.70
CA VAL A 64 5.25 -5.06 -7.53
C VAL A 64 6.04 -5.27 -8.82
N LYS A 65 5.37 -5.25 -9.98
CA LYS A 65 6.05 -5.38 -11.27
C LYS A 65 6.93 -4.18 -11.59
N ASP A 66 6.48 -2.97 -11.28
CA ASP A 66 7.28 -1.76 -11.49
C ASP A 66 8.51 -1.76 -10.56
N LEU A 67 8.35 -2.24 -9.33
CA LEU A 67 9.46 -2.45 -8.42
C LEU A 67 10.48 -3.47 -8.97
N SER A 68 10.02 -4.61 -9.48
CA SER A 68 10.90 -5.61 -10.10
C SER A 68 11.65 -5.02 -11.30
N ASP A 69 10.97 -4.25 -12.15
CA ASP A 69 11.59 -3.57 -13.30
C ASP A 69 12.67 -2.56 -12.84
N ALA A 70 12.48 -1.89 -11.69
CA ALA A 70 13.50 -1.00 -11.11
C ALA A 70 14.76 -1.74 -10.65
N PHE A 71 14.60 -2.92 -10.04
CA PHE A 71 15.74 -3.78 -9.69
C PHE A 71 16.53 -4.19 -10.93
N VAL A 72 15.84 -4.58 -12.00
CA VAL A 72 16.49 -4.95 -13.27
C VAL A 72 17.21 -3.75 -13.89
N ALA A 73 16.60 -2.56 -13.86
CA ALA A 73 17.20 -1.33 -14.41
C ALA A 73 18.45 -0.86 -13.64
N ALA A 74 18.55 -1.20 -12.35
CA ALA A 74 19.74 -0.91 -11.54
C ALA A 74 20.86 -1.93 -11.78
N LEU A 75 20.54 -3.18 -12.11
CA LEU A 75 21.51 -4.25 -12.23
C LEU A 75 22.49 -3.98 -13.38
N GLY A 76 23.79 -3.91 -13.05
CA GLY A 76 24.85 -3.65 -14.03
C GLY A 76 24.87 -2.22 -14.58
N ASN A 77 24.01 -1.31 -14.08
CA ASN A 77 24.00 0.09 -14.48
C ASN A 77 25.05 0.88 -13.66
N PRO A 78 26.10 1.43 -14.28
CA PRO A 78 27.12 2.20 -13.55
C PRO A 78 26.55 3.44 -12.85
N LYS A 79 25.45 4.01 -13.36
CA LYS A 79 24.76 5.16 -12.73
C LYS A 79 24.00 4.78 -11.46
N ALA A 80 23.82 3.50 -11.18
CA ALA A 80 23.20 3.01 -9.94
C ALA A 80 24.23 2.77 -8.82
N SER A 81 25.53 2.84 -9.13
CA SER A 81 26.62 2.59 -8.21
C SER A 81 26.61 3.58 -7.04
N ARG A 82 26.51 3.07 -5.81
CA ARG A 82 26.43 3.82 -4.55
C ARG A 82 25.25 4.80 -4.49
N GLU A 83 24.19 4.48 -5.22
CA GLU A 83 23.00 5.31 -5.25
C GLU A 83 21.84 4.73 -4.44
N VAL A 84 21.00 5.65 -3.96
CA VAL A 84 19.73 5.35 -3.31
C VAL A 84 18.59 5.81 -4.20
N PHE A 85 17.62 4.93 -4.45
CA PHE A 85 16.42 5.20 -5.25
C PHE A 85 15.16 4.89 -4.44
N ASN A 86 14.23 5.86 -4.38
CA ASN A 86 12.87 5.57 -3.92
C ASN A 86 12.07 5.03 -5.09
N ILE A 87 11.32 3.95 -4.87
CA ILE A 87 10.51 3.31 -5.91
C ILE A 87 9.05 3.26 -5.44
N SER A 88 8.17 3.86 -6.24
CA SER A 88 6.74 3.94 -5.96
C SER A 88 5.96 4.23 -7.25
N GLY A 89 4.63 4.30 -7.18
CA GLY A 89 3.82 4.82 -8.28
C GLY A 89 3.99 6.34 -8.43
N GLU A 90 3.72 6.89 -9.61
CA GLU A 90 3.92 8.32 -9.88
C GLU A 90 2.97 9.24 -9.09
N ARG A 91 1.75 8.77 -8.82
CA ARG A 91 0.70 9.58 -8.20
C ARG A 91 0.51 9.27 -6.73
N PHE A 92 0.18 10.31 -5.97
CA PHE A 92 -0.26 10.18 -4.59
C PHE A 92 -1.76 9.90 -4.49
N VAL A 93 -2.17 9.33 -3.37
CA VAL A 93 -3.57 8.98 -3.11
C VAL A 93 -3.89 9.16 -1.62
N THR A 94 -5.10 9.60 -1.31
CA THR A 94 -5.58 9.68 0.08
C THR A 94 -6.03 8.30 0.58
N PHE A 95 -6.21 8.13 1.89
CA PHE A 95 -6.78 6.88 2.41
C PHE A 95 -8.19 6.61 1.86
N ASP A 96 -9.03 7.63 1.79
CA ASP A 96 -10.33 7.56 1.13
C ASP A 96 -10.18 7.16 -0.35
N GLY A 97 -9.18 7.75 -1.02
CA GLY A 97 -8.89 7.48 -2.42
C GLY A 97 -8.49 6.02 -2.69
N ILE A 98 -7.77 5.37 -1.77
CA ILE A 98 -7.41 3.95 -1.88
C ILE A 98 -8.66 3.08 -1.79
N ALA A 99 -9.54 3.33 -0.82
CA ALA A 99 -10.78 2.58 -0.67
C ALA A 99 -11.65 2.68 -1.93
N LYS A 100 -11.82 3.88 -2.48
CA LYS A 100 -12.56 4.13 -3.73
C LYS A 100 -11.87 3.50 -4.95
N ALA A 101 -10.55 3.56 -5.03
CA ALA A 101 -9.79 2.92 -6.10
C ALA A 101 -9.93 1.39 -6.07
N CYS A 102 -9.93 0.79 -4.88
CA CYS A 102 -10.17 -0.64 -4.69
C CYS A 102 -11.59 -1.04 -5.15
N ALA A 103 -12.61 -0.26 -4.78
CA ALA A 103 -13.98 -0.50 -5.23
C ALA A 103 -14.09 -0.46 -6.76
N LYS A 104 -13.50 0.57 -7.38
CA LYS A 104 -13.43 0.70 -8.84
C LYS A 104 -12.68 -0.48 -9.49
N ALA A 105 -11.61 -0.97 -8.87
CA ALA A 105 -10.87 -2.12 -9.38
C ALA A 105 -11.67 -3.43 -9.33
N MET A 106 -12.51 -3.60 -8.29
CA MET A 106 -13.40 -4.74 -8.13
C MET A 106 -14.67 -4.66 -8.98
N GLY A 107 -14.97 -3.49 -9.58
CA GLY A 107 -16.29 -3.24 -10.16
C GLY A 107 -17.40 -3.16 -9.11
N ALA A 108 -17.05 -2.85 -7.86
CA ALA A 108 -17.98 -2.71 -6.75
C ALA A 108 -18.54 -1.27 -6.66
N PRO A 109 -19.71 -1.06 -6.03
CA PRO A 109 -20.22 0.27 -5.71
C PRO A 109 -19.23 1.09 -4.88
N GLU A 110 -19.37 2.43 -4.92
CA GLU A 110 -18.56 3.30 -4.07
C GLU A 110 -18.79 2.95 -2.58
N PRO A 111 -17.72 2.76 -1.79
CA PRO A 111 -17.85 2.28 -0.42
C PRO A 111 -18.38 3.36 0.52
N GLU A 112 -19.17 2.94 1.51
CA GLU A 112 -19.40 3.76 2.69
C GLU A 112 -18.10 3.86 3.50
N LEU A 113 -17.59 5.07 3.67
CA LEU A 113 -16.41 5.33 4.50
C LEU A 113 -16.86 5.82 5.88
N VAL A 114 -16.31 5.21 6.93
CA VAL A 114 -16.58 5.60 8.32
C VAL A 114 -15.31 6.13 8.93
N HIS A 115 -15.24 7.45 9.07
CA HIS A 115 -14.11 8.12 9.70
C HIS A 115 -14.14 7.93 11.22
N PHE A 116 -12.99 7.60 11.81
CA PHE A 116 -12.86 7.41 13.26
C PHE A 116 -11.57 8.02 13.80
N ASN A 117 -11.59 8.47 15.05
CA ASN A 117 -10.39 8.91 15.74
C ASN A 117 -9.74 7.71 16.45
N ALA A 118 -8.56 7.30 15.98
CA ALA A 118 -7.87 6.12 16.50
C ALA A 118 -7.54 6.21 18.00
N LYS A 119 -7.45 7.41 18.57
CA LYS A 119 -7.19 7.61 20.01
C LYS A 119 -8.36 7.19 20.91
N ASP A 120 -9.55 7.05 20.35
CA ASP A 120 -10.74 6.69 21.11
C ASP A 120 -10.87 5.18 21.32
N PHE A 121 -9.90 4.38 20.85
CA PHE A 121 -9.97 2.93 20.82
C PHE A 121 -8.68 2.30 21.37
N ASP A 122 -8.85 1.14 22.02
CA ASP A 122 -7.76 0.22 22.32
C ASP A 122 -7.89 -1.01 21.43
N PHE A 123 -7.04 -1.11 20.41
CA PHE A 123 -7.00 -2.26 19.50
C PHE A 123 -6.03 -3.36 19.96
N GLY A 124 -5.43 -3.20 21.15
CA GLY A 124 -4.36 -4.08 21.63
C GLY A 124 -3.20 -4.16 20.62
N LYS A 125 -2.90 -5.39 20.16
CA LYS A 125 -1.84 -5.63 19.15
C LYS A 125 -2.34 -5.58 17.71
N LYS A 126 -3.66 -5.45 17.50
CA LYS A 126 -4.27 -5.45 16.18
C LYS A 126 -4.15 -4.07 15.53
N LYS A 127 -4.21 -4.05 14.19
CA LYS A 127 -4.20 -2.83 13.41
C LYS A 127 -5.57 -2.61 12.79
N ALA A 128 -6.24 -1.53 13.17
CA ALA A 128 -7.52 -1.14 12.59
C ALA A 128 -7.41 -0.60 11.16
N PHE A 129 -6.20 -0.30 10.68
CA PHE A 129 -5.95 0.17 9.33
C PHE A 129 -4.59 -0.37 8.83
N PRO A 130 -4.45 -0.75 7.54
CA PRO A 130 -3.26 -1.45 7.06
C PRO A 130 -2.05 -0.53 6.87
N MET A 131 -2.26 0.79 6.90
CA MET A 131 -1.24 1.82 6.70
C MET A 131 -1.04 2.66 7.97
N ARG A 132 0.11 3.34 8.06
CA ARG A 132 0.42 4.23 9.18
C ARG A 132 -0.35 5.53 9.03
N ASP A 133 -0.91 6.03 10.12
CA ASP A 133 -1.63 7.29 10.17
C ASP A 133 -0.68 8.50 10.12
N GLN A 134 -0.11 8.74 8.94
CA GLN A 134 0.75 9.89 8.61
C GLN A 134 0.84 10.05 7.10
N HIS A 135 1.23 11.24 6.64
CA HIS A 135 1.64 11.42 5.24
C HIS A 135 2.90 10.59 4.96
N PHE A 136 2.90 9.83 3.86
CA PHE A 136 4.05 9.02 3.47
C PHE A 136 4.13 8.82 1.95
N PHE A 137 5.02 9.60 1.32
CA PHE A 137 5.27 9.60 -0.12
C PHE A 137 6.75 9.95 -0.38
N ALA A 138 7.24 9.60 -1.56
CA ALA A 138 8.60 9.88 -1.98
C ALA A 138 8.65 10.23 -3.48
N SER A 139 9.55 11.15 -3.85
CA SER A 139 9.86 11.40 -5.26
C SER A 139 10.58 10.20 -5.87
N VAL A 140 10.21 9.86 -7.10
CA VAL A 140 10.80 8.80 -7.91
C VAL A 140 11.71 9.35 -9.02
N ASP A 141 11.89 10.67 -9.09
CA ASP A 141 12.53 11.38 -10.22
C ASP A 141 13.95 10.87 -10.46
N LYS A 142 14.70 10.63 -9.38
CA LYS A 142 16.07 10.10 -9.47
C LYS A 142 16.14 8.75 -10.18
N ALA A 143 15.16 7.87 -9.97
CA ALA A 143 15.09 6.59 -10.67
C ALA A 143 14.74 6.81 -12.15
N GLN A 144 13.87 7.77 -12.45
CA GLN A 144 13.54 8.15 -13.83
C GLN A 144 14.75 8.69 -14.58
N GLU A 145 15.51 9.60 -13.96
CA GLU A 145 16.67 10.24 -14.56
C GLU A 145 17.86 9.30 -14.73
N LEU A 146 18.23 8.55 -13.68
CA LEU A 146 19.47 7.76 -13.69
C LEU A 146 19.29 6.33 -14.22
N LEU A 147 18.12 5.73 -14.01
CA LEU A 147 17.85 4.36 -14.44
C LEU A 147 17.04 4.30 -15.75
N GLY A 148 16.48 5.42 -16.22
CA GLY A 148 15.53 5.41 -17.34
C GLY A 148 14.27 4.60 -17.05
N TRP A 149 13.95 4.42 -15.76
CA TRP A 149 12.82 3.63 -15.29
C TRP A 149 11.61 4.54 -15.07
N THR A 150 10.40 4.09 -15.37
CA THR A 150 9.17 4.82 -15.03
C THR A 150 8.08 3.81 -14.68
N PRO A 151 7.27 4.06 -13.63
CA PRO A 151 6.19 3.16 -13.27
C PRO A 151 5.18 3.04 -14.41
N LYS A 152 4.82 1.81 -14.76
CA LYS A 152 3.90 1.51 -15.87
C LYS A 152 2.46 1.35 -15.39
N PHE A 153 2.26 1.05 -14.10
CA PHE A 153 0.93 0.86 -13.54
C PHE A 153 0.39 2.14 -12.91
N GLY A 154 -0.75 2.61 -13.42
CA GLY A 154 -1.63 3.50 -12.67
C GLY A 154 -2.29 2.75 -11.50
N LEU A 155 -2.66 3.47 -10.43
CA LEU A 155 -3.20 2.85 -9.21
C LEU A 155 -4.39 1.91 -9.46
N VAL A 156 -5.41 2.38 -10.19
CA VAL A 156 -6.63 1.57 -10.43
C VAL A 156 -6.32 0.34 -11.28
N ASP A 157 -5.48 0.48 -12.32
CA ASP A 157 -5.16 -0.64 -13.21
C ASP A 157 -4.26 -1.67 -12.52
N GLY A 158 -3.32 -1.24 -11.67
CA GLY A 158 -2.58 -2.17 -10.82
C GLY A 158 -3.47 -2.86 -9.79
N LEU A 159 -4.48 -2.17 -9.24
CA LEU A 159 -5.39 -2.77 -8.26
C LEU A 159 -6.29 -3.81 -8.95
N LYS A 160 -6.68 -3.57 -10.20
CA LYS A 160 -7.34 -4.58 -11.05
C LYS A 160 -6.41 -5.76 -11.32
N ASP A 161 -5.13 -5.51 -11.57
CA ASP A 161 -4.13 -6.57 -11.76
C ASP A 161 -4.02 -7.45 -10.50
N SER A 162 -3.86 -6.83 -9.32
CA SER A 162 -3.86 -7.51 -8.02
C SER A 162 -5.14 -8.32 -7.80
N TYR A 163 -6.31 -7.68 -7.99
CA TYR A 163 -7.60 -8.33 -7.79
C TYR A 163 -7.78 -9.52 -8.73
N SER A 164 -7.56 -9.36 -10.04
CA SER A 164 -7.83 -10.40 -11.03
C SER A 164 -6.89 -11.61 -10.93
N LYS A 165 -5.66 -11.42 -10.45
CA LYS A 165 -4.64 -12.48 -10.39
C LYS A 165 -4.49 -13.13 -9.03
N ASP A 166 -4.90 -12.48 -7.94
CA ASP A 166 -4.84 -13.05 -6.58
C ASP A 166 -6.23 -13.10 -5.93
N PHE A 167 -6.72 -11.97 -5.42
CA PHE A 167 -7.86 -11.94 -4.51
C PHE A 167 -9.17 -12.46 -5.15
N GLY A 168 -9.44 -12.07 -6.39
CA GLY A 168 -10.61 -12.47 -7.17
C GLY A 168 -10.63 -13.95 -7.53
N LEU A 169 -9.46 -14.61 -7.54
CA LEU A 169 -9.32 -16.06 -7.69
C LEU A 169 -9.45 -16.80 -6.35
N GLY A 170 -9.69 -16.08 -5.25
CA GLY A 170 -9.71 -16.64 -3.89
C GLY A 170 -8.31 -16.91 -3.32
N GLN A 171 -7.24 -16.41 -3.94
CA GLN A 171 -5.86 -16.65 -3.53
C GLN A 171 -5.31 -15.54 -2.62
N PHE A 172 -6.10 -15.10 -1.64
CA PHE A 172 -5.66 -14.05 -0.71
C PHE A 172 -4.64 -14.56 0.32
N ARG A 173 -3.75 -13.69 0.79
CA ARG A 173 -2.67 -14.06 1.73
C ARG A 173 -3.17 -14.24 3.16
N LYS A 174 -4.21 -13.50 3.55
CA LYS A 174 -4.80 -13.56 4.89
C LYS A 174 -6.31 -13.57 4.81
N ALA A 175 -6.94 -14.40 5.63
CA ALA A 175 -8.38 -14.37 5.83
C ALA A 175 -8.81 -12.99 6.34
N ALA A 176 -10.07 -12.63 6.07
CA ALA A 176 -10.63 -11.39 6.59
C ALA A 176 -10.66 -11.41 8.12
N ASP A 177 -10.19 -10.33 8.74
CA ASP A 177 -10.40 -10.01 10.16
C ASP A 177 -11.15 -8.67 10.22
N PHE A 178 -12.35 -8.72 10.80
CA PHE A 178 -13.26 -7.58 10.94
C PHE A 178 -13.41 -7.13 12.40
N GLU A 179 -12.70 -7.73 13.36
CA GLU A 179 -12.91 -7.44 14.79
C GLU A 179 -12.70 -5.97 15.14
N THR A 180 -11.66 -5.34 14.58
CA THR A 180 -11.42 -3.91 14.79
C THR A 180 -12.48 -3.05 14.13
N ASP A 181 -13.07 -3.51 13.03
CA ASP A 181 -14.12 -2.79 12.31
C ASP A 181 -15.40 -2.82 13.13
N ASP A 182 -15.77 -3.99 13.65
CA ASP A 182 -16.96 -4.17 14.49
C ASP A 182 -16.88 -3.28 15.73
N LEU A 183 -15.72 -3.25 16.41
CA LEU A 183 -15.48 -2.36 17.55
C LEU A 183 -15.70 -0.88 17.19
N ILE A 184 -15.19 -0.44 16.03
CA ILE A 184 -15.35 0.94 15.56
C ILE A 184 -16.82 1.24 15.24
N LEU A 185 -17.46 0.37 14.46
CA LEU A 185 -18.82 0.57 14.00
C LEU A 185 -19.82 0.54 15.17
N GLU A 186 -19.66 -0.38 16.12
CA GLU A 186 -20.47 -0.47 17.32
C GLU A 186 -20.38 0.82 18.15
N LYS A 187 -19.16 1.29 18.43
CA LYS A 187 -18.94 2.52 19.21
C LYS A 187 -19.53 3.77 18.53
N LEU A 188 -19.51 3.80 17.20
CA LEU A 188 -20.06 4.91 16.41
C LEU A 188 -21.56 4.74 16.09
N GLY A 189 -22.21 3.69 16.60
CA GLY A 189 -23.63 3.40 16.33
C GLY A 189 -23.94 3.11 14.86
N LYS A 190 -22.94 2.68 14.07
CA LYS A 190 -23.07 2.31 12.66
C LYS A 190 -23.41 0.83 12.55
N ARG A 191 -24.43 0.49 11.76
CA ARG A 191 -24.82 -0.91 11.53
C ARG A 191 -24.16 -1.44 10.26
N VAL A 192 -23.62 -2.66 10.34
CA VAL A 192 -23.25 -3.42 9.15
C VAL A 192 -24.53 -3.80 8.42
N ARG A 193 -24.72 -3.31 7.20
CA ARG A 193 -25.84 -3.76 6.37
C ARG A 193 -25.53 -5.17 5.88
N THR A 194 -26.34 -6.14 6.28
CA THR A 194 -26.31 -7.47 5.69
C THR A 194 -27.02 -7.38 4.34
N PHE A 195 -26.28 -7.56 3.24
CA PHE A 195 -26.92 -7.78 1.95
C PHE A 195 -27.48 -9.21 1.97
N ALA A 196 -28.80 -9.33 1.92
CA ALA A 196 -29.51 -10.59 1.74
C ALA A 196 -29.40 -11.07 0.29
#